data_AF-A0A8T4STQ4-F1
#
_entry.id   AF-A0A8T4STQ4-F1
#
_cell.length_a   1.000
_cell.length_b   1.000
_cell.length_c   1.000
_cell.angle_alpha   90.00
_cell.angle_beta   90.00
_cell.angle_gamma   90.00
#
_symmetry.space_group_name_H-M   'P 1'
#
loop_
_entity.id
_entity.type
_entity.pdbx_description
1 polymer ?
#
loop_
_entity_poly.entity_id
_entity_poly.type
_entity_poly.pdbx_seq_one_letter_code
_entity_poly.pdbx_strand_id
1 'polypeptide(L)'
;MKPFIPVIPSGFETEMIYSFVIILCCLMIYFGTKNIYKLSSYKGINYFRSAFLFFAIALFFHSFIKFILFYFKFGRIIDFRFGAIPMFLFMYFSLISIFYLIYSIVWKKWRNIRVFHFHIVALIISLISILFRTPDLYLLLNLLLFIFLVVIVYNLYKKSKNKNLYLIYSLLLIFWILNIIDVMIPNFFQFQIIIYLASLTIFMAITYKVLKKIG
;
A
#
# COMPACT_ATOMS: atom_id res chain seq x y z
N MET A 1 -12.93 29.71 31.99
CA MET A 1 -12.81 28.89 30.76
C MET A 1 -11.37 28.45 30.63
N LYS A 2 -11.08 27.14 30.67
CA LYS A 2 -9.73 26.64 30.37
C LYS A 2 -9.47 26.82 28.87
N PRO A 3 -8.33 27.37 28.45
CA PRO A 3 -7.99 27.44 27.03
C PRO A 3 -7.98 26.01 26.48
N PHE A 4 -8.74 25.80 25.41
CA PHE A 4 -8.71 24.58 24.61
C PHE A 4 -7.35 24.57 23.90
N ILE A 5 -6.31 24.06 24.57
CA ILE A 5 -5.03 23.83 23.94
C ILE A 5 -5.28 22.69 22.95
N PRO A 6 -5.20 22.92 21.62
CA PRO A 6 -5.30 21.83 20.67
C PRO A 6 -4.12 20.92 20.94
N VAL A 7 -4.41 19.71 21.44
CA VAL A 7 -3.41 18.65 21.53
C VAL A 7 -3.04 18.35 20.09
N ILE A 8 -1.92 18.91 19.63
CA ILE A 8 -1.29 18.50 18.37
C ILE A 8 -1.04 17.00 18.55
N PRO A 9 -1.66 16.10 17.77
CA PRO A 9 -1.32 14.69 17.84
C PRO A 9 0.17 14.60 17.49
N SER A 10 0.99 14.23 18.47
CA SER A 10 2.45 14.37 18.52
C SER A 10 3.21 13.43 17.57
N GLY A 11 2.68 13.19 16.37
CA GLY A 11 3.24 12.30 15.36
C GLY A 11 2.85 12.63 13.91
N PHE A 12 2.11 13.73 13.67
CA PHE A 12 1.71 14.11 12.32
C PHE A 12 2.92 14.38 11.41
N GLU A 13 3.90 15.15 11.90
CA GLU A 13 5.12 15.48 11.14
C GLU A 13 5.93 14.22 10.79
N THR A 14 6.11 13.34 11.77
CA THR A 14 6.84 12.07 11.58
C THR A 14 6.15 11.18 10.55
N GLU A 15 4.83 11.16 10.54
CA GLU A 15 4.07 10.35 9.59
C GLU A 15 4.14 10.92 8.16
N MET A 16 4.11 12.24 8.00
CA MET A 16 4.24 12.89 6.70
C MET A 16 5.64 12.64 6.11
N ILE A 17 6.69 12.74 6.91
CA ILE A 17 8.06 12.42 6.49
C ILE A 17 8.16 10.93 6.10
N TYR A 18 7.66 10.03 6.95
CA TYR A 18 7.65 8.59 6.69
C TYR A 18 6.97 8.26 5.36
N SER A 19 5.76 8.78 5.15
CA SER A 19 4.98 8.52 3.94
C SER A 19 5.67 9.10 2.69
N PHE A 20 6.25 10.29 2.80
CA PHE A 20 7.01 10.91 1.73
C PHE A 20 8.21 10.06 1.30
N VAL A 21 8.99 9.54 2.25
CA VAL A 21 10.13 8.66 1.96
C VAL A 21 9.67 7.39 1.23
N ILE A 22 8.59 6.74 1.69
CA ILE A 22 8.09 5.53 1.02
C ILE A 22 7.58 5.85 -0.39
N ILE A 23 6.88 6.97 -0.58
CA ILE A 23 6.43 7.41 -1.91
C ILE A 23 7.63 7.56 -2.85
N LEU A 24 8.71 8.22 -2.40
CA LEU A 24 9.94 8.34 -3.18
C LEU A 24 10.55 6.97 -3.51
N CYS A 25 10.65 6.06 -2.53
CA CYS A 25 11.11 4.69 -2.78
C CYS A 25 10.27 3.96 -3.84
N CYS A 26 8.94 4.09 -3.77
CA CYS A 26 8.03 3.48 -4.74
C CYS A 26 8.23 4.04 -6.15
N LEU A 27 8.39 5.37 -6.25
CA LEU A 27 8.66 6.03 -7.53
C LEU A 27 10.05 5.64 -8.08
N MET A 28 11.07 5.52 -7.23
CA MET A 28 12.39 5.01 -7.64
C MET A 28 12.31 3.60 -8.20
N ILE A 29 11.55 2.69 -7.55
CA ILE A 29 11.30 1.35 -8.08
C ILE A 29 10.55 1.43 -9.42
N TYR A 30 9.53 2.28 -9.51
CA TYR A 30 8.74 2.45 -10.73
C TYR A 30 9.61 2.89 -11.91
N PHE A 31 10.38 3.97 -11.74
CA PHE A 31 11.22 4.51 -12.80
C PHE A 31 12.44 3.62 -13.08
N GLY A 32 13.07 3.06 -12.06
CA GLY A 32 14.23 2.17 -12.21
C GLY A 32 13.90 0.90 -13.02
N THR A 33 12.72 0.31 -12.79
CA THR A 33 12.31 -0.92 -13.50
C THR A 33 11.87 -0.68 -14.95
N LYS A 34 11.72 0.58 -15.39
CA LYS A 34 11.38 0.92 -16.79
C LYS A 34 12.41 0.38 -17.79
N ASN A 35 13.70 0.48 -17.46
CA ASN A 35 14.78 0.04 -18.33
C ASN A 35 14.81 -1.48 -18.47
N ILE A 36 14.66 -2.22 -17.36
CA ILE A 36 14.55 -3.69 -17.37
C ILE A 36 13.35 -4.14 -18.19
N TYR A 37 12.21 -3.46 -18.05
CA TYR A 37 11.02 -3.82 -18.83
C TYR A 37 11.27 -3.69 -20.33
N LYS A 38 11.91 -2.59 -20.76
CA LYS A 38 12.25 -2.35 -22.16
C LYS A 38 13.19 -3.42 -22.72
N LEU A 39 14.13 -3.92 -21.92
CA LEU A 39 15.10 -4.94 -22.32
C LEU A 39 14.53 -6.37 -22.31
N SER A 40 13.77 -6.73 -21.27
CA SER A 40 13.28 -8.11 -21.08
C SER A 40 11.96 -8.42 -21.76
N SER A 41 11.17 -7.40 -22.12
CA SER A 41 9.79 -7.53 -22.66
C SER A 41 8.86 -8.41 -21.81
N TYR A 42 9.22 -8.69 -20.55
CA TYR A 42 8.48 -9.58 -19.68
C TYR A 42 7.29 -8.85 -19.05
N LYS A 43 6.06 -9.23 -19.44
CA LYS A 43 4.82 -8.57 -19.00
C LYS A 43 4.68 -8.50 -17.47
N GLY A 44 5.16 -9.50 -16.73
CA GLY A 44 5.14 -9.50 -15.27
C GLY A 44 5.86 -8.29 -14.65
N ILE A 45 6.98 -7.83 -15.23
CA ILE A 45 7.72 -6.67 -14.72
C ILE A 45 6.92 -5.39 -14.91
N ASN A 46 6.13 -5.27 -15.98
CA ASN A 46 5.24 -4.13 -16.16
C ASN A 46 4.20 -4.04 -15.04
N TYR A 47 3.60 -5.18 -14.66
CA TYR A 47 2.61 -5.20 -13.58
C TYR A 47 3.24 -4.97 -12.21
N PHE A 48 4.44 -5.53 -11.96
CA PHE A 48 5.21 -5.25 -10.76
C PHE A 48 5.47 -3.75 -10.63
N ARG A 49 5.98 -3.14 -11.71
CA ARG A 49 6.23 -1.70 -11.78
C ARG A 49 4.95 -0.89 -11.49
N SER A 50 3.85 -1.17 -12.19
CA SER A 50 2.58 -0.48 -11.99
C SER A 50 2.01 -0.66 -10.58
N ALA A 51 2.26 -1.80 -9.92
CA ALA A 51 1.89 -1.99 -8.52
C ALA A 51 2.53 -0.95 -7.61
N PHE A 52 3.83 -0.68 -7.77
CA PHE A 52 4.52 0.36 -6.97
C PHE A 52 4.03 1.78 -7.28
N LEU A 53 3.64 2.07 -8.54
CA LEU A 53 3.02 3.36 -8.87
C LEU A 53 1.69 3.53 -8.15
N PHE A 54 0.79 2.55 -8.24
CA PHE A 54 -0.49 2.61 -7.55
C PHE A 54 -0.32 2.66 -6.03
N PHE A 55 0.68 1.94 -5.51
CA PHE A 55 1.00 1.98 -4.09
C PHE A 55 1.48 3.37 -3.64
N ALA A 56 2.32 4.05 -4.44
CA ALA A 56 2.72 5.43 -4.19
C ALA A 56 1.53 6.40 -4.19
N ILE A 57 0.63 6.27 -5.17
CA ILE A 57 -0.57 7.09 -5.27
C ILE A 57 -1.50 6.83 -4.07
N ALA A 58 -1.66 5.59 -3.65
CA ALA A 58 -2.43 5.25 -2.46
C ALA A 58 -1.86 5.94 -1.20
N LEU A 59 -0.56 5.82 -0.96
CA LEU A 59 0.10 6.47 0.18
C LEU A 59 0.02 8.00 0.13
N PHE A 60 0.05 8.59 -1.06
CA PHE A 60 -0.16 10.02 -1.24
C PHE A 60 -1.57 10.42 -0.76
N PHE A 61 -2.61 9.71 -1.20
CA PHE A 61 -3.97 9.98 -0.74
C PHE A 61 -4.16 9.70 0.76
N HIS A 62 -3.51 8.68 1.31
CA HIS A 62 -3.51 8.42 2.75
C HIS A 62 -2.95 9.61 3.54
N SER A 63 -1.78 10.11 3.13
CA SER A 63 -1.15 11.29 3.72
C SER A 63 -2.02 12.54 3.56
N PHE A 64 -2.66 12.69 2.40
CA PHE A 64 -3.54 13.81 2.09
C PHE A 64 -4.80 13.82 2.99
N ILE A 65 -5.40 12.66 3.28
CA ILE A 65 -6.51 12.54 4.23
C ILE A 65 -6.08 13.08 5.60
N LYS A 66 -4.93 12.63 6.11
CA LYS A 66 -4.42 13.06 7.42
C LYS A 66 -4.09 14.55 7.44
N PHE A 67 -3.52 15.08 6.36
CA PHE A 67 -3.28 16.51 6.19
C PHE A 67 -4.58 17.32 6.28
N ILE A 68 -5.64 16.90 5.59
CA ILE A 68 -6.96 17.54 5.67
C ILE A 68 -7.49 17.50 7.10
N LEU A 69 -7.49 16.33 7.76
CA LEU A 69 -7.97 16.20 9.14
C LEU A 69 -7.23 17.13 10.10
N PHE A 70 -5.91 17.18 9.97
CA PHE A 70 -5.04 18.02 10.79
C PHE A 70 -5.32 19.51 10.57
N TYR A 71 -5.31 19.97 9.31
CA TYR A 71 -5.48 21.38 8.96
C TYR A 71 -6.83 21.94 9.38
N PHE A 72 -7.91 21.17 9.16
CA PHE A 72 -9.26 21.60 9.50
C PHE A 72 -9.70 21.24 10.93
N LYS A 73 -8.83 20.62 11.73
CA LYS A 73 -9.09 20.19 13.12
C LYS A 73 -10.34 19.31 13.27
N PHE A 74 -10.65 18.49 12.25
CA PHE A 74 -11.77 17.56 12.33
C PHE A 74 -11.41 16.36 13.22
N GLY A 75 -12.33 15.99 14.12
CA GLY A 75 -12.13 14.85 15.02
C GLY A 75 -12.28 13.48 14.32
N ARG A 76 -13.05 13.40 13.24
CA ARG A 76 -13.27 12.16 12.46
C ARG A 76 -13.40 12.44 10.97
N ILE A 77 -12.96 11.50 10.14
CA ILE A 77 -13.10 11.52 8.66
C ILE A 77 -14.57 11.55 8.24
N ILE A 78 -15.46 10.97 9.05
CA ILE A 78 -16.89 10.81 8.75
C ILE A 78 -17.65 12.14 8.80
N ASP A 79 -17.16 13.12 9.56
CA ASP A 79 -17.80 14.43 9.72
C ASP A 79 -17.59 15.31 8.48
N PHE A 80 -16.62 14.96 7.63
CA PHE A 80 -16.23 15.75 6.47
C PHE A 80 -16.74 15.12 5.16
N ARG A 81 -17.76 15.72 4.54
CA ARG A 81 -18.31 15.27 3.23
C ARG A 81 -17.24 15.19 2.13
N PHE A 82 -16.22 16.06 2.17
CA PHE A 82 -15.12 16.05 1.20
C PHE A 82 -14.03 15.01 1.50
N GLY A 83 -14.01 14.41 2.71
CA GLY A 83 -13.04 13.38 3.09
C GLY A 83 -13.29 12.03 2.39
N ALA A 84 -14.51 11.83 1.87
CA ALA A 84 -14.89 10.61 1.17
C ALA A 84 -14.12 10.40 -0.14
N ILE A 85 -13.80 11.45 -0.89
CA ILE A 85 -13.13 11.31 -2.19
C ILE A 85 -11.66 10.87 -2.03
N PRO A 86 -10.82 11.52 -1.20
CA PRO A 86 -9.47 11.01 -0.95
C PRO A 86 -9.47 9.61 -0.36
N MET A 87 -10.43 9.31 0.54
CA MET A 87 -10.59 7.96 1.09
C MET A 87 -10.92 6.93 0.01
N PHE A 88 -11.80 7.26 -0.94
CA PHE A 88 -12.13 6.41 -2.08
C PHE A 88 -10.90 6.07 -2.89
N LEU A 89 -10.17 7.11 -3.27
CA LEU A 89 -8.98 6.99 -4.10
C LEU A 89 -7.90 6.19 -3.38
N PHE A 90 -7.67 6.45 -2.09
CA PHE A 90 -6.78 5.66 -1.26
C PHE A 90 -7.16 4.17 -1.29
N MET A 91 -8.42 3.83 -0.97
CA MET A 91 -8.88 2.44 -0.96
C MET A 91 -8.73 1.78 -2.33
N TYR A 92 -9.18 2.44 -3.39
CA TYR A 92 -9.11 1.93 -4.76
C TYR A 92 -7.65 1.68 -5.21
N PHE A 93 -6.77 2.66 -5.04
CA PHE A 93 -5.36 2.54 -5.45
C PHE A 93 -4.59 1.54 -4.58
N SER A 94 -4.96 1.42 -3.31
CA SER A 94 -4.41 0.42 -2.40
C SER A 94 -4.75 -1.00 -2.90
N LEU A 95 -6.03 -1.26 -3.18
CA LEU A 95 -6.51 -2.55 -3.71
C LEU A 95 -5.89 -2.92 -5.07
N ILE A 96 -5.87 -1.96 -6.01
CA ILE A 96 -5.34 -2.23 -7.34
C ILE A 96 -3.82 -2.49 -7.30
N SER A 97 -3.10 -1.86 -6.37
CA SER A 97 -1.67 -2.15 -6.16
C SER A 97 -1.44 -3.62 -5.78
N ILE A 98 -2.25 -4.16 -4.87
CA ILE A 98 -2.20 -5.58 -4.48
C ILE A 98 -2.51 -6.48 -5.68
N PHE A 99 -3.59 -6.20 -6.42
CA PHE A 99 -3.96 -7.02 -7.56
C PHE A 99 -2.87 -7.03 -8.64
N TYR A 100 -2.26 -5.88 -8.93
CA TYR A 100 -1.14 -5.80 -9.87
C TYR A 100 0.08 -6.57 -9.36
N LEU A 101 0.35 -6.51 -8.06
CA LEU A 101 1.43 -7.28 -7.44
C LEU A 101 1.17 -8.79 -7.60
N ILE A 102 -0.03 -9.27 -7.29
CA ILE A 102 -0.42 -10.67 -7.48
C ILE A 102 -0.30 -11.07 -8.96
N TYR A 103 -0.86 -10.25 -9.85
CA TYR A 103 -0.86 -10.54 -11.28
C TYR A 103 0.57 -10.57 -11.85
N SER A 104 1.48 -9.74 -11.33
CA SER A 104 2.89 -9.75 -11.73
C SER A 104 3.58 -11.11 -11.54
N ILE A 105 3.13 -11.90 -10.56
CA ILE A 105 3.66 -13.24 -10.28
C ILE A 105 2.91 -14.31 -11.08
N VAL A 106 1.59 -14.20 -11.16
CA VAL A 106 0.72 -15.24 -11.74
C VAL A 106 0.49 -15.04 -13.25
N TRP A 107 1.00 -13.98 -13.87
CA TRP A 107 0.71 -13.61 -15.27
C TRP A 107 0.86 -14.77 -16.28
N LYS A 108 1.82 -15.70 -16.07
CA LYS A 108 1.99 -16.87 -16.94
C LYS A 108 0.81 -17.83 -16.90
N LYS A 109 0.20 -18.02 -15.72
CA LYS A 109 -0.94 -18.91 -15.52
C LYS A 109 -2.26 -18.23 -15.90
N TRP A 110 -2.36 -16.92 -15.66
CA TRP A 110 -3.59 -16.15 -15.85
C TRP A 110 -3.55 -15.26 -17.10
N ARG A 111 -2.99 -15.79 -18.19
CA ARG A 111 -2.86 -15.05 -19.45
C ARG A 111 -4.22 -14.60 -20.03
N ASN A 112 -5.28 -15.35 -19.76
CA ASN A 112 -6.64 -15.05 -20.24
C ASN A 112 -7.39 -14.05 -19.36
N ILE A 113 -7.00 -13.88 -18.09
CA ILE A 113 -7.69 -12.94 -17.20
C ILE A 113 -7.23 -11.53 -17.55
N ARG A 114 -8.16 -10.72 -18.06
CA ARG A 114 -7.91 -9.31 -18.36
C ARG A 114 -7.81 -8.52 -17.06
N VAL A 115 -6.79 -7.69 -16.95
CA VAL A 115 -6.52 -6.79 -15.79
C VAL A 115 -7.72 -5.88 -15.48
N PHE A 116 -8.56 -5.61 -16.47
CA PHE A 116 -9.83 -4.89 -16.32
C PHE A 116 -10.73 -5.45 -15.20
N HIS A 117 -10.77 -6.78 -15.00
CA HIS A 117 -11.58 -7.37 -13.93
C HIS A 117 -11.10 -6.94 -12.54
N PHE A 118 -9.79 -6.77 -12.34
CA PHE A 118 -9.26 -6.29 -11.06
C PHE A 118 -9.64 -4.85 -10.79
N HIS A 119 -9.71 -4.00 -11.84
CA HIS A 119 -10.19 -2.63 -11.70
C HIS A 119 -11.66 -2.59 -11.29
N ILE A 120 -12.51 -3.40 -11.93
CA ILE A 120 -13.93 -3.50 -11.57
C ILE A 120 -14.08 -3.94 -10.11
N VAL A 121 -13.40 -5.02 -9.72
CA VAL A 121 -13.48 -5.55 -8.35
C VAL A 121 -12.98 -4.52 -7.33
N ALA A 122 -11.83 -3.87 -7.58
CA ALA A 122 -11.31 -2.83 -6.69
C ALA A 122 -12.26 -1.63 -6.56
N LEU A 123 -12.91 -1.24 -7.67
CA LEU A 123 -13.90 -0.16 -7.70
C LEU A 123 -15.16 -0.52 -6.90
N ILE A 124 -15.69 -1.73 -7.06
CA ILE A 124 -16.85 -2.22 -6.30
C ILE A 124 -16.52 -2.24 -4.80
N ILE A 125 -15.37 -2.81 -4.41
CA ILE A 125 -14.96 -2.92 -3.00
C ILE A 125 -14.77 -1.53 -2.37
N SER A 126 -14.14 -0.60 -3.07
CA SER A 126 -13.94 0.77 -2.57
C SER A 126 -15.25 1.56 -2.48
N LEU A 127 -16.18 1.39 -3.43
CA LEU A 127 -17.52 1.97 -3.34
C LEU A 127 -18.29 1.42 -2.14
N ILE A 128 -18.33 0.10 -1.97
CA ILE A 128 -18.99 -0.55 -0.83
C ILE A 128 -18.41 0.00 0.48
N SER A 129 -17.08 0.04 0.62
CA SER A 129 -16.42 0.52 1.83
C SER A 129 -16.83 1.95 2.21
N ILE A 130 -17.06 2.82 1.23
CA ILE A 130 -17.52 4.19 1.47
C ILE A 130 -19.01 4.29 1.76
N LEU A 131 -19.83 3.46 1.13
CA LEU A 131 -21.27 3.46 1.38
C LEU A 131 -21.58 3.04 2.81
N PHE A 132 -20.88 2.02 3.32
CA PHE A 132 -21.09 1.52 4.69
C PHE A 132 -20.38 2.34 5.77
N ARG A 133 -19.27 3.04 5.44
CA ARG A 133 -18.50 3.89 6.37
C ARG A 133 -18.07 3.22 7.68
N THR A 134 -18.00 1.89 7.71
CA THR A 134 -17.54 1.14 8.88
C THR A 134 -16.06 0.79 8.72
N PRO A 135 -15.18 1.25 9.63
CA PRO A 135 -13.76 0.88 9.62
C PRO A 135 -13.54 -0.64 9.59
N ASP A 136 -14.42 -1.38 10.27
CA ASP A 136 -14.36 -2.84 10.38
C ASP A 136 -14.50 -3.55 9.02
N LEU A 137 -15.36 -3.04 8.12
CA LEU A 137 -15.52 -3.62 6.78
C LEU A 137 -14.26 -3.41 5.94
N TYR A 138 -13.67 -2.22 5.98
CA TYR A 138 -12.42 -1.95 5.26
C TYR A 138 -11.30 -2.87 5.73
N LEU A 139 -11.21 -3.06 7.04
CA LEU A 139 -10.23 -3.93 7.66
C LEU A 139 -10.44 -5.40 7.28
N LEU A 140 -11.67 -5.89 7.36
CA LEU A 140 -12.04 -7.24 6.95
C LEU A 140 -11.67 -7.50 5.48
N LEU A 141 -11.97 -6.55 4.59
CA LEU A 141 -11.67 -6.65 3.16
C LEU A 141 -10.15 -6.71 2.90
N ASN A 142 -9.36 -5.87 3.59
CA ASN A 142 -7.91 -5.95 3.49
C ASN A 142 -7.35 -7.25 4.05
N LEU A 143 -7.91 -7.75 5.16
CA LEU A 143 -7.50 -9.01 5.77
C LEU A 143 -7.79 -10.20 4.84
N LEU A 144 -8.95 -10.23 4.18
CA LEU A 144 -9.27 -11.25 3.18
C LEU A 144 -8.30 -11.24 1.99
N LEU A 145 -7.99 -10.05 1.45
CA LEU A 145 -7.03 -9.90 0.36
C LEU A 145 -5.61 -10.29 0.79
N PHE A 146 -5.28 -10.00 2.05
CA PHE A 146 -4.02 -10.36 2.64
C PHE A 146 -3.86 -11.88 2.75
N ILE A 147 -4.87 -12.59 3.28
CA ILE A 147 -4.89 -14.07 3.32
C ILE A 147 -4.72 -14.63 1.90
N PHE A 148 -5.46 -14.09 0.94
CA PHE A 148 -5.36 -14.51 -0.45
C PHE A 148 -3.94 -14.34 -1.02
N LEU A 149 -3.28 -13.22 -0.71
CA LEU A 149 -1.91 -12.95 -1.13
C LEU A 149 -0.91 -13.91 -0.47
N VAL A 150 -1.04 -14.18 0.83
CA VAL A 150 -0.21 -15.16 1.55
C VAL A 150 -0.32 -16.54 0.88
N VAL A 151 -1.54 -17.01 0.60
CA VAL A 151 -1.78 -18.32 -0.03
C VAL A 151 -1.12 -18.38 -1.42
N ILE A 152 -1.24 -17.33 -2.22
CA ILE A 152 -0.63 -17.26 -3.55
C ILE A 152 0.90 -17.30 -3.45
N VAL A 153 1.49 -16.45 -2.60
CA VAL A 153 2.94 -16.37 -2.41
C VAL A 153 3.50 -17.70 -1.92
N TYR A 154 2.83 -18.34 -0.94
CA TYR A 154 3.23 -19.65 -0.42
C TYR A 154 3.19 -20.76 -1.47
N ASN A 155 2.08 -20.85 -2.23
CA ASN A 155 1.92 -21.84 -3.30
C ASN A 155 2.96 -21.68 -4.41
N LEU A 156 3.38 -20.43 -4.67
CA LEU A 156 4.41 -20.13 -5.65
C LEU A 156 5.81 -20.43 -5.12
N TYR A 157 6.09 -20.11 -3.85
CA TYR A 157 7.36 -20.39 -3.19
C TYR A 157 7.71 -21.87 -3.30
N LYS A 158 6.74 -22.75 -3.02
CA LYS A 158 6.90 -24.21 -3.13
C LYS A 158 7.32 -24.67 -4.54
N LYS A 159 6.97 -23.93 -5.60
CA LYS A 159 7.16 -24.33 -7.00
C LYS A 159 8.39 -23.71 -7.69
N SER A 160 9.10 -22.76 -7.06
CA SER A 160 10.09 -21.95 -7.78
C SER A 160 11.50 -22.03 -7.21
N LYS A 161 12.48 -22.09 -8.11
CA LYS A 161 13.91 -22.08 -7.78
C LYS A 161 14.45 -20.67 -7.44
N ASN A 162 13.74 -19.59 -7.79
CA ASN A 162 14.30 -18.23 -7.71
C ASN A 162 13.93 -17.52 -6.39
N LYS A 163 14.72 -17.78 -5.33
CA LYS A 163 14.48 -17.31 -3.95
C LYS A 163 14.42 -15.77 -3.81
N ASN A 164 15.10 -15.02 -4.68
CA ASN A 164 15.22 -13.57 -4.54
C ASN A 164 13.92 -12.81 -4.80
N LEU A 165 13.06 -13.28 -5.71
CA LEU A 165 11.77 -12.63 -5.96
C LEU A 165 10.82 -12.84 -4.77
N TYR A 166 10.77 -14.06 -4.21
CA TYR A 166 9.94 -14.35 -3.04
C TYR A 166 10.25 -13.45 -1.86
N LEU A 167 11.54 -13.20 -1.61
CA LEU A 167 11.94 -12.32 -0.53
C LEU A 167 11.31 -10.91 -0.69
N ILE A 168 11.27 -10.35 -1.90
CA ILE A 168 10.64 -9.04 -2.13
C ILE A 168 9.13 -9.10 -1.81
N TYR A 169 8.42 -10.14 -2.26
CA TYR A 169 6.99 -10.29 -1.97
C TYR A 169 6.71 -10.53 -0.48
N SER A 170 7.54 -11.34 0.18
CA SER A 170 7.44 -11.57 1.63
C SER A 170 7.72 -10.30 2.42
N LEU A 171 8.70 -9.49 2.01
CA LEU A 171 8.97 -8.20 2.62
C LEU A 171 7.79 -7.22 2.43
N LEU A 172 7.23 -7.13 1.23
CA LEU A 172 6.02 -6.33 0.98
C LEU A 172 4.86 -6.78 1.86
N LEU A 173 4.69 -8.10 2.02
CA LEU A 173 3.67 -8.69 2.86
C LEU A 173 3.85 -8.31 4.34
N ILE A 174 5.09 -8.38 4.86
CA ILE A 174 5.40 -7.93 6.23
C ILE A 174 5.10 -6.44 6.39
N PHE A 175 5.53 -5.61 5.44
CA PHE A 175 5.23 -4.18 5.44
C PHE A 175 3.72 -3.90 5.46
N TRP A 176 2.93 -4.67 4.74
CA TRP A 176 1.47 -4.54 4.75
C TRP A 176 0.86 -4.92 6.10
N ILE A 177 1.35 -6.00 6.76
CA ILE A 177 0.92 -6.34 8.13
C ILE A 177 1.20 -5.17 9.06
N LEU A 178 2.41 -4.61 9.00
CA LEU A 178 2.82 -3.48 9.83
C LEU A 178 1.87 -2.28 9.66
N ASN A 179 1.48 -1.95 8.43
CA ASN A 179 0.49 -0.89 8.18
C ASN A 179 -0.91 -1.23 8.71
N ILE A 180 -1.35 -2.49 8.61
CA ILE A 180 -2.66 -2.88 9.17
C ILE A 180 -2.64 -2.76 10.70
N ILE A 181 -1.55 -3.20 11.35
CA ILE A 181 -1.39 -3.07 12.80
C ILE A 181 -1.43 -1.60 13.23
N ASP A 182 -0.75 -0.72 12.48
CA ASP A 182 -0.76 0.74 12.74
C ASP A 182 -2.18 1.32 12.67
N VAL A 183 -2.99 0.88 11.71
CA VAL A 183 -4.39 1.31 11.57
C VAL A 183 -5.30 0.73 12.65
N MET A 184 -5.07 -0.51 13.08
CA MET A 184 -5.92 -1.21 14.04
C MET A 184 -5.77 -0.74 15.48
N ILE A 185 -4.59 -0.24 15.84
CA ILE A 185 -4.27 0.10 17.23
C ILE A 185 -3.97 1.60 17.34
N PRO A 186 -4.97 2.47 17.11
CA PRO A 186 -4.82 3.90 17.35
C PRO A 186 -4.53 4.07 18.85
N ASN A 187 -3.41 4.72 19.19
CA ASN A 187 -2.82 4.94 20.53
C ASN A 187 -1.68 4.01 20.95
N PHE A 188 -1.16 3.14 20.08
CA PHE A 188 0.11 2.43 20.33
C PHE A 188 1.35 3.32 20.09
N PHE A 189 1.32 4.58 20.57
CA PHE A 189 2.28 5.64 20.25
C PHE A 189 3.75 5.24 20.46
N GLN A 190 4.06 4.47 21.51
CA GLN A 190 5.42 4.02 21.77
C GLN A 190 5.97 3.07 20.69
N PHE A 191 5.09 2.29 20.05
CA PHE A 191 5.47 1.33 19.02
C PHE A 191 5.30 1.88 17.61
N GLN A 192 4.55 2.97 17.42
CA GLN A 192 4.32 3.59 16.12
C GLN A 192 5.65 3.98 15.44
N ILE A 193 6.57 4.59 16.19
CA ILE A 193 7.92 4.94 15.69
C ILE A 193 8.68 3.67 15.26
N ILE A 194 8.58 2.59 16.04
CA ILE A 194 9.22 1.31 15.74
C ILE A 194 8.64 0.71 14.45
N ILE A 195 7.32 0.76 14.30
CA ILE A 195 6.62 0.32 13.08
C ILE A 195 7.07 1.14 11.88
N TYR A 196 7.17 2.47 12.00
CA TYR A 196 7.63 3.33 10.90
C TYR A 196 9.08 3.08 10.51
N LEU A 197 9.97 2.92 11.49
CA LEU A 197 11.37 2.55 11.23
C LEU A 197 11.49 1.17 10.58
N ALA A 198 10.72 0.18 11.05
CA ALA A 198 10.70 -1.16 10.49
C ALA A 198 10.20 -1.14 9.04
N SER A 199 9.07 -0.47 8.78
CA SER A 199 8.49 -0.31 7.46
C SER A 199 9.43 0.42 6.48
N LEU A 200 10.09 1.48 6.93
CA LEU A 200 11.06 2.23 6.14
C LEU A 200 12.30 1.37 5.81
N THR A 201 12.80 0.61 6.78
CA THR A 201 13.91 -0.33 6.57
C THR A 201 13.55 -1.41 5.56
N ILE A 202 12.35 -1.98 5.67
CA ILE A 202 11.84 -2.97 4.72
C ILE A 202 11.75 -2.37 3.31
N PHE A 203 11.18 -1.17 3.16
CA PHE A 203 11.05 -0.53 1.86
C PHE A 203 12.40 -0.17 1.24
N MET A 204 13.32 0.37 2.04
CA MET A 204 14.69 0.64 1.59
C MET A 204 15.41 -0.64 1.14
N ALA A 205 15.23 -1.75 1.87
CA ALA A 205 15.79 -3.04 1.49
C ALA A 205 15.19 -3.58 0.18
N ILE A 206 13.88 -3.41 -0.03
CA ILE A 206 13.22 -3.75 -1.31
C ILE A 206 13.79 -2.89 -2.44
N THR A 207 13.80 -1.56 -2.27
CA THR A 207 14.32 -0.61 -3.26
C THR A 207 15.76 -0.94 -3.63
N TYR A 208 16.63 -1.13 -2.65
CA TYR A 208 18.02 -1.50 -2.88
C TYR A 208 18.15 -2.80 -3.68
N LYS A 209 17.40 -3.85 -3.31
CA LYS A 209 17.43 -5.14 -4.04
C LYS A 209 16.91 -5.03 -5.47
N VAL A 210 15.92 -4.18 -5.70
CA VAL A 210 15.38 -3.96 -7.06
C VAL A 210 16.37 -3.17 -7.89
N LEU A 211 16.92 -2.07 -7.37
CA LEU A 211 17.87 -1.20 -8.07
C LEU A 211 19.21 -1.90 -8.35
N LYS A 212 19.73 -2.71 -7.42
CA LYS A 212 20.95 -3.51 -7.62
C LYS A 212 20.82 -4.58 -8.72
N LYS A 213 19.61 -4.90 -9.17
CA LYS A 213 19.40 -5.79 -10.32
C LYS A 213 19.29 -5.04 -11.65
N ILE A 214 19.17 -3.71 -11.60
CA ILE A 214 19.01 -2.84 -12.77
C ILE A 214 20.37 -2.39 -13.31
N GLY A 215 21.34 -2.14 -12.43
CA GLY A 215 22.74 -1.82 -12.76
C GLY A 215 23.70 -2.81 -12.10
#